data_AF-J0U5I8-F1
#
_entry.id   AF-J0U5I8-F1
#
_cell.length_a   1.000
_cell.length_b   1.000
_cell.length_c   1.000
_cell.angle_alpha   90.00
_cell.angle_beta   90.00
_cell.angle_gamma   90.00
#
_symmetry.space_group_name_H-M   'P 1'
#
loop_
_entity.id
_entity.type
_entity.pdbx_description
1 polymer ?
#
loop_
_entity_poly.entity_id
_entity_poly.type
_entity_poly.pdbx_seq_one_letter_code
_entity_poly.pdbx_strand_id
1 'polypeptide(L)' 'GGEPAAAVAAECGFADQAHFTRWFRRSFGYTPGDLLQAAERG' A
#
# COMPACT_ATOMS: atom_id res chain seq x y z
N GLY A 1 10.97 1.37 11.10
CA GLY A 1 9.77 0.52 10.98
C GLY A 1 8.77 1.31 10.17
N GLY A 2 8.24 0.72 9.09
CA GLY A 2 7.26 1.39 8.23
C GLY A 2 5.94 1.64 8.95
N GLU A 3 5.17 2.58 8.43
CA GLU A 3 3.82 2.85 8.92
C GLU A 3 2.88 1.67 8.59
N PRO A 4 1.91 1.32 9.46
CA PRO A 4 0.95 0.27 9.15
C PRO A 4 0.18 0.58 7.86
N ALA A 5 0.07 -0.39 6.96
CA ALA A 5 -0.62 -0.19 5.68
C ALA A 5 -2.10 0.24 5.82
N ALA A 6 -2.72 -0.05 6.96
CA ALA A 6 -4.05 0.44 7.29
C ALA A 6 -4.08 1.95 7.62
N ALA A 7 -3.03 2.49 8.24
CA ALA A 7 -2.90 3.92 8.50
C ALA A 7 -2.71 4.68 7.19
N VAL A 8 -1.78 4.23 6.34
CA VAL A 8 -1.57 4.78 4.99
C VAL A 8 -2.86 4.77 4.17
N ALA A 9 -3.63 3.68 4.25
CA ALA A 9 -4.93 3.59 3.58
C ALA A 9 -5.91 4.67 4.08
N ALA A 10 -6.00 4.87 5.40
CA ALA A 10 -6.84 5.90 5.99
C ALA A 10 -6.39 7.33 5.61
N GLU A 11 -5.09 7.60 5.62
CA GLU A 11 -4.53 8.89 5.18
C GLU A 11 -4.80 9.18 3.71
N CYS A 12 -4.81 8.13 2.88
CA CYS A 12 -5.18 8.20 1.47
C CYS A 12 -6.71 8.26 1.24
N GLY A 13 -7.53 8.28 2.31
CA GLY A 13 -8.99 8.37 2.23
C GLY A 13 -9.71 7.06 1.95
N PHE A 14 -9.06 5.90 2.10
CA PHE A 14 -9.68 4.60 1.93
C PHE A 14 -10.29 4.09 3.25
N ALA A 15 -11.45 3.43 3.12
CA ALA A 15 -12.14 2.82 4.25
C ALA A 15 -11.33 1.71 4.94
N ASP A 16 -10.52 0.98 4.17
CA ASP A 16 -9.67 -0.10 4.68
C ASP A 16 -8.46 -0.35 3.75
N GLN A 17 -7.48 -1.08 4.30
CA GLN A 17 -6.27 -1.49 3.61
C GLN A 17 -6.53 -2.35 2.36
N ALA A 18 -7.54 -3.21 2.39
CA ALA A 18 -7.81 -4.15 1.30
C ALA A 18 -8.37 -3.41 0.07
N HIS A 19 -9.23 -2.42 0.29
CA HIS A 19 -9.72 -1.51 -0.74
C HIS A 19 -8.57 -0.72 -1.35
N PHE A 20 -7.73 -0.09 -0.52
CA PHE A 20 -6.55 0.63 -0.97
C PHE A 20 -5.63 -0.27 -1.84
N THR A 21 -5.32 -1.47 -1.36
CA THR A 21 -4.42 -2.41 -2.07
C THR A 21 -4.97 -2.83 -3.43
N ARG A 22 -6.28 -3.12 -3.51
CA ARG A 22 -6.96 -3.46 -4.78
C ARG A 22 -6.93 -2.29 -5.75
N TRP A 23 -7.24 -1.08 -5.28
CA TRP A 23 -7.23 0.13 -6.09
C TRP A 23 -5.81 0.45 -6.59
N PHE A 24 -4.81 0.34 -5.72
CA PHE A 24 -3.42 0.62 -6.03
C PHE A 24 -2.91 -0.35 -7.10
N ARG A 25 -3.16 -1.65 -6.95
CA ARG A 25 -2.81 -2.65 -7.97
C ARG A 25 -3.53 -2.43 -9.30
N ARG A 26 -4.80 -2.02 -9.27
CA ARG A 26 -5.57 -1.67 -10.48
C ARG A 26 -4.96 -0.47 -11.22
N SER A 27 -4.43 0.50 -10.47
CA SER A 27 -3.93 1.78 -11.01
C SER A 27 -2.47 1.71 -11.45
N PHE A 28 -1.62 0.98 -10.72
CA PHE A 28 -0.17 0.96 -10.93
C PHE A 28 0.39 -0.40 -11.38
N GLY A 29 -0.39 -1.48 -11.29
CA GLY A 29 0.02 -2.82 -11.71
C GLY A 29 0.77 -3.64 -10.64
N TYR A 30 1.12 -3.04 -9.51
CA TYR A 30 1.76 -3.67 -8.36
C TYR A 30 1.12 -3.17 -7.07
N THR A 31 1.48 -3.74 -5.91
CA THR A 31 0.95 -3.34 -4.60
C THR A 31 1.92 -2.41 -3.85
N PRO A 32 1.44 -1.62 -2.86
CA PRO A 32 2.35 -0.86 -1.99
C PRO A 32 3.34 -1.78 -1.26
N GLY A 33 2.95 -3.01 -0.94
CA GLY A 33 3.83 -4.00 -0.32
C GLY A 33 5.00 -4.41 -1.20
N ASP A 34 4.81 -4.44 -2.52
CA ASP A 34 5.90 -4.74 -3.47
C ASP A 34 6.97 -3.63 -3.45
N LEU A 35 6.55 -2.36 -3.32
CA LEU A 35 7.48 -1.23 -3.16
C LEU A 35 8.26 -1.30 -1.84
N LEU A 36 7.59 -1.61 -0.74
CA LEU A 36 8.23 -1.75 0.58
C LEU A 36 9.25 -2.90 0.55
N GLN A 37 8.89 -4.06 0.00
CA GLN A 37 9.81 -5.18 -0.17
C GLN A 37 11.00 -4.84 -1.09
N ALA A 38 10.78 -4.08 -2.17
CA ALA A 38 11.86 -3.65 -3.05
C ALA A 38 12.84 -2.69 -2.32
N ALA A 39 12.31 -1.79 -1.49
CA ALA A 39 13.12 -0.85 -0.71
C ALA A 39 13.91 -1.54 0.42
N GLU A 40 13.39 -2.61 1.02
CA GLU A 40 14.09 -3.41 2.05
C GLU A 40 15.23 -4.27 1.49
N ARG A 41 15.27 -4.47 0.16
CA ARG A 41 16.28 -5.29 -0.52
C ARG A 41 17.45 -4.48 -1.10
N GLY A 42 17.38 -3.15 -1.05
CA GLY A 42 18.46 -2.25 -1.46
C GLY A 42 19.26 -1.77 -0.26
#